data_AF-A0A5J5BCU5-F1
#
_entry.id   AF-A0A5J5BCU5-F1
#
_cell.length_a   1.000
_cell.length_b   1.000
_cell.length_c   1.000
_cell.angle_alpha   90.00
_cell.angle_beta   90.00
_cell.angle_gamma   90.00
#
_symmetry.space_group_name_H-M   'P 1'
#
loop_
_entity.id
_entity.type
_entity.pdbx_description
1 polymer ?
#
loop_
_entity_poly.entity_id
_entity_poly.type
_entity_poly.pdbx_seq_one_letter_code
_entity_poly.pdbx_strand_id
1 'polypeptide(L)'
;MCDRALPGERFLGRVTRKKDNYAEVSKVKTISPHWDFVDAPCEYASDCGGCKTQNMLYDAQVRAKEQQVRELVVHVGKFSDKDLEFYSIMKPIVPCDIQFHYRNKVTV
;
A
#
# COMPACT_ATOMS: atom_id res chain seq x y z
N MET A 1 4.73 9.49 -8.74
CA MET A 1 3.57 9.01 -7.96
C MET A 1 2.44 8.68 -8.90
N CYS A 2 1.82 7.52 -8.73
CA CYS A 2 0.66 7.09 -9.49
C CYS A 2 -0.34 6.50 -8.50
N ASP A 3 -1.58 6.99 -8.51
CA ASP A 3 -2.63 6.36 -7.70
C ASP A 3 -3.02 5.02 -8.32
N ARG A 4 -3.48 4.08 -7.50
CA ARG A 4 -3.97 2.74 -7.93
C ARG A 4 -2.94 1.89 -8.69
N ALA A 5 -1.65 2.14 -8.50
CA ALA A 5 -0.56 1.29 -8.97
C ALA A 5 0.11 0.61 -7.77
N LEU A 6 0.31 -0.70 -7.84
CA LEU A 6 1.02 -1.42 -6.79
C LEU A 6 2.53 -1.35 -7.02
N PRO A 7 3.38 -1.28 -5.97
CA PRO A 7 4.82 -1.41 -6.13
C PRO A 7 5.17 -2.68 -6.92
N GLY A 8 6.01 -2.59 -7.95
CA GLY A 8 6.34 -3.73 -8.84
C GLY A 8 5.37 -3.97 -10.01
N GLU A 9 4.22 -3.30 -10.05
CA GLU A 9 3.36 -3.29 -11.24
C GLU A 9 4.05 -2.55 -12.40
N ARG A 10 3.96 -3.10 -13.62
CA ARG A 10 4.36 -2.38 -14.84
C ARG A 10 3.12 -1.90 -15.57
N PHE A 11 3.09 -0.62 -15.90
CA PHE A 11 1.94 -0.01 -16.56
C PHE A 11 2.37 1.09 -17.55
N LEU A 12 1.50 1.33 -18.53
CA LEU A 12 1.55 2.52 -19.38
C LEU A 12 0.89 3.67 -18.61
N GLY A 13 1.64 4.73 -18.38
CA GLY A 13 1.18 5.91 -17.66
C GLY A 13 1.23 7.17 -18.51
N ARG A 14 0.30 8.10 -18.28
CA ARG A 14 0.33 9.45 -18.82
C ARG A 14 0.78 10.41 -17.72
N VAL A 15 1.87 11.15 -17.96
CA VAL A 15 2.31 12.20 -17.02
C VAL A 15 1.23 13.27 -16.95
N THR A 16 0.67 13.49 -15.76
CA THR A 16 -0.34 14.52 -15.51
C THR A 16 0.29 15.78 -14.95
N ARG A 17 1.36 15.63 -14.16
CA ARG A 17 2.09 16.75 -13.57
C ARG A 17 3.56 16.44 -13.42
N LYS A 18 4.42 17.38 -13.77
CA LYS A 18 5.86 17.31 -13.51
C LYS A 18 6.19 18.16 -12.29
N LYS A 19 6.95 17.59 -11.36
CA LYS A 19 7.61 18.29 -10.23
C LYS A 19 9.12 18.11 -10.38
N ASP A 20 9.89 18.83 -9.57
CA ASP A 20 11.36 18.82 -9.67
C ASP A 20 11.95 17.42 -9.40
N ASN A 21 11.41 16.70 -8.42
CA ASN A 21 11.93 15.41 -7.97
C ASN A 21 11.08 14.20 -8.36
N TYR A 22 9.86 14.41 -8.86
CA TYR A 22 8.97 13.33 -9.28
C TYR A 22 7.92 13.80 -10.28
N ALA A 23 7.24 12.86 -10.93
CA ALA A 23 6.07 13.15 -11.75
C ALA A 23 4.83 12.49 -11.14
N GLU A 24 3.70 13.17 -11.22
CA GLU A 24 2.39 12.55 -11.05
C GLU A 24 1.96 11.94 -12.37
N VAL A 25 1.42 10.73 -12.32
CA VAL A 25 1.10 9.92 -13.49
C VAL A 25 -0.28 9.31 -13.30
N SER A 26 -1.11 9.36 -14.34
CA SER A 26 -2.33 8.57 -14.41
C SER A 26 -2.07 7.25 -15.13
N LYS A 27 -2.47 6.13 -14.51
CA LYS A 27 -2.38 4.80 -15.11
C LYS A 27 -3.37 4.69 -16.26
N VAL A 28 -2.87 4.41 -17.47
CA VAL A 28 -3.67 4.21 -18.68
C VAL A 28 -3.99 2.74 -18.89
N LYS A 29 -2.99 1.87 -18.73
CA LYS A 29 -3.13 0.44 -18.94
C LYS A 29 -2.08 -0.34 -18.14
N THR A 30 -2.48 -1.39 -17.44
CA THR A 30 -1.54 -2.34 -16.84
C THR A 30 -0.92 -3.21 -17.92
N ILE A 31 0.41 -3.31 -17.92
CA ILE A 31 1.20 -4.16 -18.83
C ILE A 31 1.47 -5.50 -18.17
N SER A 32 1.89 -5.48 -16.91
CA SER A 32 1.98 -6.67 -16.06
C SER A 32 1.52 -6.33 -14.65
N PRO A 33 0.57 -7.08 -14.08
CA PRO A 33 0.13 -6.85 -12.71
C PRO A 33 1.27 -7.18 -11.73
N HIS A 34 1.13 -6.70 -10.50
CA HIS A 34 1.95 -7.17 -9.39
C HIS A 34 1.59 -8.62 -9.06
N TRP A 35 2.53 -9.40 -8.52
CA TRP A 35 2.29 -10.81 -8.19
C TRP A 35 1.25 -11.00 -7.08
N ASP A 36 1.12 -10.05 -6.16
CA ASP A 36 0.09 -10.05 -5.10
C ASP A 36 -1.21 -9.33 -5.53
N PHE A 37 -1.46 -9.13 -6.83
CA PHE A 37 -2.70 -8.50 -7.30
C PHE A 37 -3.91 -9.41 -7.10
N VAL A 38 -5.04 -8.83 -6.71
CA VAL A 38 -6.38 -9.46 -6.72
C VAL A 38 -7.42 -8.50 -7.26
N ASP A 39 -8.53 -9.03 -7.75
CA ASP A 39 -9.69 -8.21 -8.09
C ASP A 39 -10.30 -7.62 -6.82
N ALA A 40 -10.52 -6.30 -6.84
CA ALA A 40 -11.17 -5.61 -5.74
C ALA A 40 -12.65 -6.02 -5.69
N PRO A 41 -13.18 -6.46 -4.53
CA PRO A 41 -14.57 -6.91 -4.44
C PRO A 41 -15.59 -5.77 -4.49
N CYS A 42 -15.16 -4.52 -4.26
CA CYS A 42 -16.01 -3.34 -4.38
C CYS A 42 -15.93 -2.78 -5.82
N GLU A 43 -17.08 -2.71 -6.50
CA GLU A 43 -17.18 -2.15 -7.85
C GLU A 43 -16.75 -0.66 -7.93
N TYR A 44 -16.88 0.07 -6.82
CA TYR A 44 -16.51 1.49 -6.72
C TYR A 44 -15.06 1.71 -6.25
N ALA A 45 -14.28 0.65 -6.03
CA ALA A 45 -12.91 0.76 -5.50
C ALA A 45 -12.01 1.64 -6.36
N SER A 46 -12.26 1.71 -7.67
CA SER A 46 -11.55 2.59 -8.59
C SER A 46 -11.79 4.07 -8.30
N ASP A 47 -12.99 4.47 -7.90
CA ASP A 47 -13.43 5.87 -8.00
C ASP A 47 -13.74 6.52 -6.65
N CYS A 48 -14.23 5.75 -5.67
CA CYS A 48 -14.66 6.27 -4.37
C CYS A 48 -13.48 6.71 -3.49
N GLY A 49 -12.29 6.13 -3.67
CA GLY A 49 -11.08 6.45 -2.91
C GLY A 49 -11.08 5.97 -1.45
N GLY A 50 -12.18 5.38 -0.95
CA GLY A 50 -12.30 4.89 0.42
C GLY A 50 -11.39 3.70 0.74
N CYS A 51 -11.10 2.85 -0.24
CA CYS A 51 -10.24 1.68 -0.08
C CYS A 51 -9.10 1.70 -1.10
N LYS A 52 -7.88 2.01 -0.64
CA LYS A 52 -6.72 2.24 -1.53
C LYS A 52 -6.03 0.97 -2.04
N THR A 53 -6.13 -0.14 -1.31
CA THR A 53 -5.36 -1.38 -1.56
C THR A 53 -6.24 -2.61 -1.66
N GLN A 54 -7.53 -2.46 -1.98
CA GLN A 54 -8.44 -3.61 -2.13
C GLN A 54 -8.05 -4.54 -3.29
N ASN A 55 -7.21 -4.08 -4.20
CA ASN A 55 -6.65 -4.85 -5.31
C ASN A 55 -5.32 -5.55 -4.99
N MET A 56 -4.96 -5.67 -3.71
CA MET A 56 -3.75 -6.33 -3.22
C MET A 56 -4.13 -7.43 -2.23
N LEU A 57 -3.51 -8.61 -2.31
CA LEU A 57 -3.69 -9.70 -1.34
C LEU A 57 -3.53 -9.19 0.08
N TYR A 58 -4.38 -9.65 0.99
CA TYR A 58 -4.38 -9.16 2.37
C TYR A 58 -3.02 -9.34 3.06
N ASP A 59 -2.38 -10.50 2.91
CA ASP A 59 -1.04 -10.74 3.46
C ASP A 59 0.01 -9.78 2.90
N ALA A 60 -0.11 -9.39 1.64
CA ALA A 60 0.76 -8.39 1.04
C ALA A 60 0.49 -6.98 1.60
N GLN A 61 -0.76 -6.65 1.92
CA GLN A 61 -1.09 -5.41 2.63
C GLN A 61 -0.44 -5.38 4.02
N VAL A 62 -0.45 -6.51 4.74
CA VAL A 62 0.20 -6.65 6.05
C VAL A 62 1.71 -6.46 5.90
N ARG A 63 2.37 -7.21 5.00
CA ARG A 63 3.81 -7.07 4.72
C ARG A 63 4.20 -5.64 4.34
N ALA A 64 3.41 -4.99 3.49
CA ALA A 64 3.67 -3.61 3.07
C ALA A 64 3.60 -2.61 4.24
N LYS A 65 2.64 -2.80 5.16
CA LYS A 65 2.52 -1.97 6.37
C LYS A 65 3.66 -2.25 7.34
N GLU A 66 4.03 -3.51 7.54
CA GLU A 66 5.17 -3.89 8.38
C GLU A 66 6.46 -3.25 7.88
N GLN A 67 6.70 -3.31 6.57
CA GLN A 67 7.85 -2.68 5.93
C GLN A 67 7.85 -1.15 6.12
N GLN A 68 6.70 -0.49 5.94
CA GLN A 68 6.58 0.95 6.18
C GLN A 68 6.91 1.34 7.63
N VAL A 69 6.39 0.59 8.61
CA VAL A 69 6.70 0.84 10.03
C VAL A 69 8.19 0.59 10.30
N ARG A 70 8.74 -0.51 9.79
CA ARG A 70 10.18 -0.84 9.90
C ARG A 70 11.05 0.30 9.37
N GLU A 71 10.76 0.79 8.16
CA GLU A 71 11.49 1.90 7.53
C GLU A 71 11.42 3.18 8.37
N LEU A 72 10.25 3.52 8.93
CA LEU A 72 10.11 4.67 9.81
C LEU A 72 10.91 4.52 11.10
N VAL A 73 10.87 3.35 11.74
CA VAL A 73 11.63 3.07 12.98
C VAL A 73 13.14 3.21 12.73
N VAL A 74 13.64 2.68 11.63
CA VAL A 74 15.07 2.75 11.28
C VAL A 74 15.48 4.17 10.86
N HIS A 75 14.77 4.76 9.89
CA HIS A 75 15.22 6.01 9.27
C HIS A 75 14.82 7.27 10.04
N VAL A 76 13.67 7.26 10.71
CA VAL A 76 13.19 8.39 11.51
C VAL A 76 13.51 8.18 12.99
N GLY A 77 13.18 7.01 13.54
CA GLY A 77 13.44 6.66 14.94
C GLY A 77 14.91 6.43 15.28
N LYS A 78 15.78 6.26 14.26
CA LYS A 78 17.22 6.02 14.40
C LYS A 78 17.60 4.76 15.16
N PHE A 79 16.69 3.78 15.24
CA PHE A 79 17.01 2.46 15.76
C PHE A 79 17.83 1.68 14.72
N SER A 80 18.86 0.98 15.18
CA SER A 80 19.62 0.05 14.34
C SER A 80 18.88 -1.26 14.26
N ASP A 81 18.63 -1.74 13.04
CA ASP A 81 17.97 -3.03 12.80
C ASP A 81 18.90 -4.24 13.00
N LYS A 82 20.15 -3.98 13.39
CA LYS A 82 21.14 -4.98 13.79
C LYS A 82 21.12 -5.24 15.30
N ASP A 83 20.51 -4.35 16.07
CA ASP A 83 20.52 -4.43 17.52
C ASP A 83 19.44 -5.41 17.98
N LEU A 84 19.73 -6.22 19.00
CA LEU A 84 18.77 -7.18 19.53
C LEU A 84 17.51 -6.50 20.08
N GLU A 85 17.64 -5.28 20.59
CA GLU A 85 16.52 -4.45 21.09
C GLU A 85 15.53 -4.09 19.98
N PHE A 86 15.96 -4.09 18.71
CA PHE A 86 15.08 -3.83 17.57
C PHE A 86 13.90 -4.81 17.52
N TYR A 87 14.15 -6.08 17.80
CA TYR A 87 13.11 -7.12 17.79
C TYR A 87 12.13 -6.99 18.96
N SER A 88 12.53 -6.33 20.05
CA SER A 88 11.65 -6.04 21.19
C SER A 88 10.64 -4.93 20.89
N ILE A 89 11.03 -3.96 20.06
CA ILE A 89 10.18 -2.83 19.67
C ILE A 89 9.38 -3.12 18.38
N MET A 90 9.96 -3.86 17.43
CA MET A 90 9.34 -4.17 16.15
C MET A 90 8.61 -5.50 16.22
N LYS A 91 7.37 -5.46 16.71
CA LYS A 91 6.48 -6.63 16.75
C LYS A 91 5.78 -6.81 15.39
N PRO A 92 5.41 -8.06 15.01
CA PRO A 92 4.59 -8.31 13.83
C PRO A 92 3.26 -7.55 13.89
N ILE A 93 2.73 -7.17 12.73
CA ILE A 93 1.39 -6.60 12.65
C ILE A 93 0.38 -7.69 12.98
N VAL A 94 -0.59 -7.37 13.84
CA VAL A 94 -1.72 -8.24 14.12
C VAL A 94 -2.68 -8.19 12.92
N PRO A 95 -2.88 -9.30 12.18
CA PRO A 95 -3.84 -9.35 11.09
C PRO A 95 -5.27 -9.27 11.62
N CYS A 96 -6.20 -8.91 10.75
CA CYS A 96 -7.61 -8.83 11.03
C CYS A 96 -8.32 -10.02 10.38
N ASP A 97 -9.06 -10.76 11.20
CA ASP A 97 -9.87 -11.89 10.74
C ASP A 97 -11.04 -11.44 9.84
N ILE A 98 -11.58 -10.23 10.09
CA ILE A 98 -12.72 -9.66 9.36
C ILE A 98 -12.23 -8.52 8.45
N GLN A 99 -11.91 -8.86 7.20
CA GLN A 99 -11.30 -7.93 6.25
C GLN A 99 -12.30 -6.98 5.56
N PHE A 100 -13.59 -7.30 5.59
CA PHE A 100 -14.66 -6.53 4.95
C PHE A 100 -15.80 -6.25 5.93
N HIS A 101 -16.60 -5.23 5.64
CA HIS A 101 -17.75 -4.82 6.47
C HIS A 101 -17.43 -4.49 7.94
N TYR A 102 -16.15 -4.26 8.27
CA TYR A 102 -15.71 -3.93 9.64
C TYR A 102 -16.07 -2.50 10.07
N ARG A 103 -16.39 -1.60 9.13
CA ARG A 103 -16.64 -0.18 9.39
C ARG A 103 -18.05 0.01 9.96
N ASN A 104 -18.14 0.38 11.24
CA ASN A 104 -19.40 0.61 11.95
C ASN A 104 -20.07 1.97 11.68
N LYS A 105 -19.37 2.91 11.02
CA LYS A 105 -19.87 4.24 10.67
C LYS A 105 -19.31 4.73 9.35
N VAL A 106 -20.20 5.12 8.44
CA VAL A 106 -19.88 5.80 7.17
C VAL A 106 -20.56 7.16 7.19
N THR A 107 -19.80 8.21 6.86
CA THR A 107 -20.34 9.57 6.68
C THR A 107 -20.17 9.90 5.20
N VAL A 108 -21.24 10.37 4.57
CA VAL A 108 -21.30 10.80 3.17
C VAL A 108 -21.34 12.32 3.13
#